data_AF-A0A0S8I2E3-F1
#
_entry.id   AF-A0A0S8I2E3-F1
#
_cell.length_a   1.000
_cell.length_b   1.000
_cell.length_c   1.000
_cell.angle_alpha   90.00
_cell.angle_beta   90.00
_cell.angle_gamma   90.00
#
_symmetry.space_group_name_H-M   'P 1'
#
loop_
_entity.id
_entity.type
_entity.pdbx_description
1 polymer ?
#
loop_
_entity_poly.entity_id
_entity_poly.type
_entity_poly.pdbx_seq_one_letter_code
_entity_poly.pdbx_strand_id
1 'polypeptide(L)'
;MDIAAIFKRAWEITWKHKGLWVLGFLANCSGGGSQGSSNISRIPEYKIGGGEFPEIERWFQSVPDETWIIIGIAVVCGLLLLALLFWVLAAIGNGGLIAGFQMAETGESVTLGSAFQQGISYFWKLLVIQLIIGLASLLVFGSGIIGGVLFSILTLGLGLICLIPFICLLVPIGIAISIYTLLTQIALIVEELDIGAAFRRAWEIFRSNPGQIILMGLILGVGGFVVGLILAIPFVLMALPFVAGLVMGTDTSSLTGLTMTMIGILLYLPVLLIAGAIMRTFITGSWTLTYRDLIKAKTA
;
A
#
# COMPACT_ATOMS: atom_id res chain seq x y z
N MET A 1 14.96 21.99 -12.01
CA MET A 1 14.75 20.54 -11.86
C MET A 1 13.82 20.11 -12.96
N ASP A 2 14.28 19.28 -13.89
CA ASP A 2 13.49 18.83 -15.02
C ASP A 2 12.69 17.58 -14.64
N ILE A 3 11.51 17.79 -14.06
CA ILE A 3 10.62 16.72 -13.59
C ILE A 3 10.30 15.71 -14.71
N ALA A 4 10.12 16.20 -15.94
CA ALA A 4 9.89 15.34 -17.10
C ALA A 4 11.08 14.41 -17.39
N ALA A 5 12.32 14.89 -17.22
CA ALA A 5 13.51 14.08 -17.38
C ALA A 5 13.61 13.02 -16.27
N ILE A 6 13.28 13.38 -15.02
CA ILE A 6 13.21 12.46 -13.88
C ILE A 6 12.21 11.34 -14.16
N PHE A 7 10.99 11.66 -14.61
CA PHE A 7 9.98 10.65 -14.91
C PHE A 7 10.37 9.77 -16.09
N LYS A 8 10.91 10.35 -17.17
CA LYS A 8 11.40 9.57 -18.30
C LYS A 8 12.47 8.59 -17.86
N ARG A 9 13.40 9.04 -17.02
CA ARG A 9 14.47 8.21 -16.46
C ARG A 9 13.94 7.12 -15.53
N ALA A 10 13.02 7.46 -14.63
CA ALA A 10 12.37 6.50 -13.74
C ALA A 10 11.64 5.41 -14.54
N TRP A 11 10.95 5.80 -15.61
CA TRP A 11 10.25 4.90 -16.52
C TRP A 11 11.21 3.97 -17.27
N GLU A 12 12.30 4.52 -17.84
CA GLU A 12 13.34 3.73 -18.51
C GLU A 12 13.93 2.66 -17.59
N ILE A 13 14.28 3.00 -16.35
CA ILE A 13 14.82 2.05 -15.36
C ILE A 13 13.77 0.99 -15.02
N THR A 14 12.52 1.40 -14.80
CA THR A 14 11.39 0.50 -14.48
C THR A 14 11.18 -0.54 -15.58
N TRP A 15 11.32 -0.18 -16.85
CA TRP A 15 11.16 -1.09 -17.98
C TRP A 15 12.40 -1.91 -18.31
N LYS A 16 13.59 -1.33 -18.16
CA LYS A 16 14.86 -2.03 -18.40
C LYS A 16 15.10 -3.14 -17.38
N HIS A 17 14.67 -2.95 -16.14
CA HIS A 17 14.91 -3.88 -15.04
C HIS A 17 13.61 -4.47 -14.49
N LYS A 18 12.98 -5.38 -15.27
CA LYS A 18 11.71 -6.04 -14.90
C LYS A 18 11.75 -6.80 -13.56
N GLY A 19 12.94 -7.17 -13.08
CA GLY A 19 13.12 -7.75 -11.75
C GLY A 19 12.65 -6.82 -10.61
N LEU A 20 12.67 -5.50 -10.82
CA LEU A 20 12.17 -4.53 -9.84
C LEU A 20 10.65 -4.63 -9.65
N TRP A 21 9.90 -5.19 -10.59
CA TRP A 21 8.45 -5.36 -10.44
C TRP A 21 8.13 -6.37 -9.36
N VAL A 22 8.94 -7.43 -9.19
CA VAL A 22 8.75 -8.38 -8.08
C VAL A 22 8.94 -7.68 -6.73
N LEU A 23 9.91 -6.78 -6.62
CA LEU A 23 10.10 -5.97 -5.42
C LEU A 23 8.95 -4.98 -5.23
N GLY A 24 8.41 -4.41 -6.31
CA GLY A 24 7.17 -3.62 -6.34
C GLY A 24 5.96 -4.37 -5.81
N PHE A 25 5.79 -5.62 -6.23
CA PHE A 25 4.75 -6.52 -5.76
C PHE A 25 4.92 -6.83 -4.27
N LEU A 26 6.12 -7.25 -3.84
CA LEU A 26 6.42 -7.51 -2.43
C LEU A 26 6.17 -6.28 -1.56
N ALA A 27 6.59 -5.10 -2.02
CA ALA A 27 6.35 -3.81 -1.36
C ALA A 27 4.85 -3.48 -1.19
N ASN A 28 3.97 -4.10 -1.98
CA ASN A 28 2.53 -3.93 -1.92
C ASN A 28 1.84 -4.99 -1.04
N CYS A 29 2.49 -6.13 -0.78
CA CYS A 29 1.91 -7.24 -0.02
C CYS A 29 1.74 -6.98 1.49
N SER A 30 2.40 -5.99 2.08
CA SER A 30 2.27 -5.72 3.53
C SER A 30 0.99 -5.01 3.95
N GLY A 31 0.08 -4.67 3.02
CA GLY A 31 -1.22 -4.10 3.37
C GLY A 31 -1.11 -2.94 4.35
N GLY A 32 -0.60 -1.80 3.90
CA GLY A 32 -0.36 -0.64 4.79
C GLY A 32 -0.15 0.67 4.06
N GLY A 33 -0.88 0.91 2.98
CA GLY A 33 -0.91 2.19 2.29
C GLY A 33 -2.33 2.45 1.82
N SER A 34 -3.10 3.14 2.64
CA SER A 34 -4.43 3.64 2.33
C SER A 34 -4.38 4.69 1.22
N GLN A 35 -4.12 4.26 -0.01
CA GLN A 35 -4.57 5.00 -1.19
C GLN A 35 -6.03 4.62 -1.40
N GLY A 36 -6.89 5.53 -0.93
CA GLY A 36 -8.35 5.52 -0.98
C GLY A 36 -9.01 4.44 -1.82
N SER A 37 -9.38 3.35 -1.14
CA SER A 37 -10.61 2.64 -1.44
C SER A 37 -11.10 1.95 -0.17
N SER A 38 -11.63 2.75 0.76
CA SER A 38 -12.57 2.24 1.76
C SER A 38 -13.92 2.03 1.07
N ASN A 39 -13.95 1.04 0.19
CA ASN A 39 -15.14 0.26 -0.12
C ASN A 39 -14.75 -1.19 0.09
N ILE A 40 -14.54 -1.57 1.37
CA ILE A 40 -15.11 -2.84 1.80
C ILE A 40 -16.62 -2.59 1.74
N SER A 41 -17.15 -2.65 0.52
CA SER A 41 -18.55 -2.89 0.25
C SER A 41 -18.95 -3.94 1.26
N ARG A 42 -19.97 -3.66 2.05
CA ARG A 42 -20.65 -4.65 2.90
C ARG A 42 -20.57 -5.95 2.14
N ILE A 43 -19.73 -6.88 2.59
CA ILE A 43 -19.75 -8.24 2.04
C ILE A 43 -21.22 -8.59 2.21
N PRO A 44 -22.00 -8.76 1.11
CA PRO A 44 -23.35 -9.24 1.26
C PRO A 44 -23.18 -10.47 2.12
N GLU A 45 -23.87 -10.53 3.25
CA GLU A 45 -23.87 -11.68 4.11
C GLU A 45 -24.41 -12.82 3.25
N TYR A 46 -23.49 -13.45 2.52
CA TYR A 46 -23.73 -14.62 1.74
C TYR A 46 -23.87 -15.65 2.84
N LYS A 47 -25.12 -15.84 3.27
CA LYS A 47 -25.54 -17.19 3.59
C LYS A 47 -25.04 -17.98 2.41
N ILE A 48 -23.97 -18.75 2.63
CA ILE A 48 -23.61 -19.87 1.79
C ILE A 48 -24.90 -20.67 1.79
N GLY A 49 -25.76 -20.40 0.80
CA GLY A 49 -26.94 -21.18 0.52
C GLY A 49 -26.36 -22.56 0.36
N GLY A 50 -26.70 -23.44 1.30
CA GLY A 50 -26.11 -24.75 1.44
C GLY A 50 -26.19 -25.45 0.09
N GLY A 51 -25.14 -25.32 -0.70
CA GLY A 51 -24.63 -26.42 -1.47
C GLY A 51 -24.24 -27.40 -0.37
N GLU A 52 -25.17 -28.29 -0.07
CA GLU A 52 -25.01 -29.38 0.87
C GLU A 52 -23.73 -30.09 0.44
N PHE A 53 -22.61 -29.73 1.07
CA PHE A 53 -21.41 -30.55 1.12
C PHE A 53 -21.54 -31.33 2.42
N PRO A 54 -22.35 -32.41 2.46
CA PRO A 54 -22.64 -33.15 3.68
C PRO A 54 -21.37 -33.71 4.32
N GLU A 55 -20.28 -33.83 3.56
CA GLU A 55 -18.96 -34.22 4.05
C GLU A 55 -18.29 -33.14 4.91
N ILE A 56 -18.40 -31.87 4.52
CA ILE A 56 -17.83 -30.74 5.27
C ILE A 56 -18.65 -30.48 6.53
N GLU A 57 -19.97 -30.60 6.44
CA GLU A 57 -20.89 -30.38 7.56
C GLU A 57 -20.78 -31.50 8.61
N ARG A 58 -20.63 -32.76 8.17
CA ARG A 58 -20.31 -33.88 9.06
C ARG A 58 -18.92 -33.77 9.67
N TRP A 59 -17.93 -33.28 8.91
CA TRP A 59 -16.60 -32.99 9.46
C TRP A 59 -16.66 -31.89 10.52
N PHE A 60 -17.39 -30.79 10.26
CA PHE A 60 -17.59 -29.70 11.21
C PHE A 60 -18.27 -30.17 12.52
N GLN A 61 -19.29 -31.03 12.42
CA GLN A 61 -20.01 -31.59 13.57
C GLN A 61 -19.25 -32.71 14.29
N SER A 62 -18.25 -33.33 13.65
CA SER A 62 -17.43 -34.39 14.26
C SER A 62 -16.32 -33.86 15.17
N VAL A 63 -16.03 -32.56 15.11
CA VAL A 63 -14.97 -31.91 15.89
C VAL A 63 -15.57 -31.33 17.18
N PRO A 64 -15.15 -31.81 18.38
CA PRO A 64 -15.65 -31.31 19.66
C PRO A 64 -15.42 -29.80 19.83
N ASP A 65 -16.31 -29.12 20.55
CA ASP A 65 -16.27 -27.65 20.78
C ASP A 65 -14.93 -27.17 21.39
N GLU A 66 -14.28 -27.99 22.21
CA GLU A 66 -12.96 -27.68 22.78
C GLU A 66 -11.83 -27.68 21.73
N THR A 67 -11.96 -28.47 20.66
CA THR A 67 -10.98 -28.55 19.57
C THR A 67 -11.10 -27.35 18.62
N TRP A 68 -12.29 -26.75 18.49
CA TRP A 68 -12.51 -25.51 17.72
C TRP A 68 -11.73 -24.33 18.29
N ILE A 69 -11.56 -24.25 19.61
CA ILE A 69 -10.76 -23.20 20.25
C ILE A 69 -9.29 -23.36 19.89
N ILE A 70 -8.76 -24.58 19.92
CA ILE A 70 -7.36 -24.87 19.57
C ILE A 70 -7.11 -24.62 18.07
N ILE A 71 -8.02 -25.07 17.21
CA ILE A 71 -7.96 -24.79 15.76
C ILE A 71 -8.07 -23.29 15.50
N GLY A 72 -8.97 -22.58 16.19
CA GLY A 72 -9.11 -21.14 16.10
C GLY A 72 -7.84 -20.40 16.49
N ILE A 73 -7.22 -20.76 17.62
CA ILE A 73 -5.93 -20.21 18.05
C ILE A 73 -4.83 -20.55 17.05
N ALA A 74 -4.77 -21.78 16.54
CA ALA A 74 -3.77 -22.19 15.55
C ALA A 74 -3.92 -21.43 14.22
N VAL A 75 -5.15 -21.23 13.75
CA VAL A 75 -5.46 -20.45 12.54
C VAL A 75 -5.12 -18.98 12.76
N VAL A 76 -5.49 -18.40 13.89
CA VAL A 76 -5.15 -17.01 14.23
C VAL A 76 -3.64 -16.84 14.32
N CYS A 77 -2.94 -17.75 15.00
CA CYS A 77 -1.49 -17.73 15.11
C CYS A 77 -0.81 -17.89 13.74
N GLY A 78 -1.28 -18.82 12.91
CA GLY A 78 -0.79 -19.00 11.54
C GLY A 78 -1.02 -17.77 10.66
N LEU A 79 -2.19 -17.14 10.78
CA LEU A 79 -2.54 -15.92 10.04
C LEU A 79 -1.70 -14.72 10.52
N LEU A 80 -1.44 -14.61 11.82
CA LEU A 80 -0.53 -13.61 12.37
C LEU A 80 0.91 -13.79 11.88
N LEU A 81 1.41 -15.03 11.85
CA LEU A 81 2.74 -15.33 11.31
C LEU A 81 2.84 -14.99 9.81
N LEU A 82 1.80 -15.32 9.05
CA LEU A 82 1.70 -15.00 7.63
C LEU A 82 1.64 -13.48 7.40
N ALA A 83 0.86 -12.75 8.19
CA ALA A 83 0.80 -11.30 8.16
C ALA A 83 2.15 -10.67 8.50
N LEU A 84 2.85 -11.17 9.53
CA LEU A 84 4.19 -10.73 9.89
C LEU A 84 5.19 -10.98 8.75
N LEU A 85 5.13 -12.15 8.12
CA LEU A 85 5.99 -12.51 6.99
C LEU A 85 5.76 -11.59 5.78
N PHE A 86 4.51 -11.31 5.41
CA PHE A 86 4.20 -10.37 4.33
C PHE A 86 4.60 -8.94 4.68
N TRP A 87 4.43 -8.54 5.94
CA TRP A 87 4.86 -7.24 6.44
C TRP A 87 6.37 -7.05 6.28
N VAL A 88 7.13 -8.07 6.68
CA VAL A 88 8.59 -8.14 6.53
C VAL A 88 9.01 -8.10 5.05
N LEU A 89 8.39 -8.92 4.21
CA LEU A 89 8.70 -8.97 2.78
C LEU A 89 8.49 -7.62 2.08
N ALA A 90 7.48 -6.85 2.49
CA ALA A 90 7.27 -5.55 1.89
C ALA A 90 8.26 -4.50 2.36
N ALA A 91 8.70 -4.55 3.62
CA ALA A 91 9.77 -3.67 4.09
C ALA A 91 11.04 -3.90 3.26
N ILE A 92 11.37 -5.17 3.02
CA ILE A 92 12.50 -5.57 2.16
C ILE A 92 12.27 -5.15 0.71
N GLY A 93 11.05 -5.33 0.17
CA GLY A 93 10.69 -4.90 -1.18
C GLY A 93 10.87 -3.40 -1.41
N ASN A 94 10.46 -2.57 -0.44
CA ASN A 94 10.67 -1.13 -0.49
C ASN A 94 12.14 -0.74 -0.44
N GLY A 95 12.91 -1.34 0.47
CA GLY A 95 14.35 -1.13 0.56
C GLY A 95 15.08 -1.55 -0.71
N GLY A 96 14.73 -2.71 -1.26
CA GLY A 96 15.31 -3.26 -2.48
C GLY A 96 14.96 -2.44 -3.73
N LEU A 97 13.77 -1.83 -3.79
CA LEU A 97 13.43 -0.89 -4.87
C LEU A 97 14.35 0.34 -4.83
N ILE A 98 14.48 0.98 -3.67
CA ILE A 98 15.32 2.18 -3.51
C ILE A 98 16.78 1.86 -3.87
N ALA A 99 17.31 0.76 -3.33
CA ALA A 99 18.63 0.23 -3.65
C ALA A 99 18.80 -0.07 -5.16
N GLY A 100 17.80 -0.69 -5.78
CA GLY A 100 17.83 -1.00 -7.22
C GLY A 100 17.90 0.25 -8.10
N PHE A 101 17.18 1.33 -7.74
CA PHE A 101 17.30 2.62 -8.44
C PHE A 101 18.64 3.30 -8.18
N GLN A 102 19.24 3.12 -7.01
CA GLN A 102 20.58 3.62 -6.72
C GLN A 102 21.64 2.92 -7.59
N MET A 103 21.61 1.58 -7.67
CA MET A 103 22.49 0.78 -8.54
C MET A 103 22.34 1.15 -10.02
N ALA A 104 21.11 1.39 -10.48
CA ALA A 104 20.82 1.78 -11.87
C ALA A 104 21.52 3.10 -12.26
N GLU A 105 21.68 3.99 -11.29
CA GLU A 105 22.27 5.30 -11.47
C GLU A 105 23.79 5.32 -11.20
N THR A 106 24.34 4.37 -10.45
CA THR A 106 25.80 4.19 -10.33
C THR A 106 26.40 3.42 -11.51
N GLY A 107 25.57 2.89 -12.41
CA GLY A 107 26.00 2.11 -13.57
C GLY A 107 26.25 0.63 -13.26
N GLU A 108 25.88 0.18 -12.07
CA GLU A 108 25.99 -1.22 -11.66
C GLU A 108 24.92 -2.10 -12.32
N SER A 109 25.21 -3.39 -12.47
CA SER A 109 24.24 -4.35 -12.98
C SER A 109 23.10 -4.54 -11.99
N VAL A 110 21.95 -3.93 -12.27
CA VAL A 110 20.73 -4.09 -11.46
C VAL A 110 20.17 -5.49 -11.67
N THR A 111 20.49 -6.40 -10.74
CA THR A 111 19.90 -7.73 -10.67
C THR A 111 18.90 -7.78 -9.52
N LEU A 112 17.84 -8.60 -9.66
CA LEU A 112 16.84 -8.78 -8.60
C LEU A 112 17.49 -9.26 -7.31
N GLY A 113 18.46 -10.18 -7.41
CA GLY A 113 19.18 -10.74 -6.26
C GLY A 113 20.01 -9.70 -5.52
N SER A 114 20.80 -8.86 -6.23
CA SER A 114 21.63 -7.84 -5.58
C SER A 114 20.77 -6.76 -4.91
N ALA A 115 19.71 -6.30 -5.57
CA ALA A 115 18.77 -5.33 -5.02
C ALA A 115 18.03 -5.89 -3.78
N PHE A 116 17.61 -7.15 -3.82
CA PHE A 116 16.94 -7.81 -2.70
C PHE A 116 17.89 -8.04 -1.52
N GLN A 117 19.14 -8.48 -1.76
CA GLN A 117 20.14 -8.67 -0.73
C GLN A 117 20.49 -7.35 -0.03
N GLN A 118 20.61 -6.25 -0.78
CA GLN A 118 20.82 -4.93 -0.20
C GLN A 118 19.58 -4.50 0.62
N GLY A 119 18.37 -4.74 0.13
CA GLY A 119 17.13 -4.55 0.89
C GLY A 119 17.08 -5.35 2.21
N ILE A 120 17.59 -6.58 2.24
CA ILE A 120 17.72 -7.39 3.46
C ILE A 120 18.73 -6.78 4.43
N SER A 121 19.87 -6.28 3.96
CA SER A 121 20.88 -5.69 4.83
C SER A 121 20.34 -4.48 5.62
N TYR A 122 19.53 -3.65 4.98
CA TYR A 122 18.88 -2.49 5.62
C TYR A 122 17.53 -2.80 6.26
N PHE A 123 17.06 -4.06 6.21
CA PHE A 123 15.75 -4.48 6.70
C PHE A 123 15.45 -3.99 8.12
N TRP A 124 16.37 -4.22 9.07
CA TRP A 124 16.17 -3.85 10.47
C TRP A 124 16.00 -2.35 10.64
N LYS A 125 16.80 -1.55 9.92
CA LYS A 125 16.70 -0.08 9.99
C LYS A 125 15.39 0.41 9.37
N LEU A 126 14.98 -0.16 8.23
CA LEU A 126 13.73 0.17 7.55
C LEU A 126 12.50 -0.21 8.39
N LEU A 127 12.52 -1.39 9.02
CA LEU A 127 11.46 -1.85 9.91
C LEU A 127 11.34 -0.93 11.12
N VAL A 128 12.45 -0.56 11.76
CA VAL A 128 12.43 0.38 12.89
C VAL A 128 11.88 1.75 12.48
N ILE A 129 12.26 2.28 11.30
CA ILE A 129 11.67 3.52 10.78
C ILE A 129 10.16 3.38 10.60
N GLN A 130 9.70 2.29 9.97
CA GLN A 130 8.28 2.04 9.77
C GLN A 130 7.52 1.86 11.09
N LEU A 131 8.14 1.24 12.09
CA LEU A 131 7.56 1.06 13.42
C LEU A 131 7.47 2.39 14.17
N ILE A 132 8.53 3.20 14.18
CA ILE A 132 8.56 4.51 14.85
C ILE A 132 7.51 5.44 14.23
N ILE A 133 7.50 5.56 12.91
CA ILE A 133 6.53 6.42 12.22
C ILE A 133 5.12 5.83 12.33
N GLY A 134 4.98 4.51 12.19
CA GLY A 134 3.70 3.82 12.35
C GLY A 134 3.09 4.10 13.72
N LEU A 135 3.88 3.97 14.79
CA LEU A 135 3.44 4.26 16.15
C LEU A 135 3.16 5.76 16.37
N ALA A 136 3.99 6.65 15.83
CA ALA A 136 3.74 8.09 15.87
C ALA A 136 2.44 8.47 15.13
N SER A 137 2.20 7.87 13.96
CA SER A 137 0.96 8.07 13.19
C SER A 137 -0.25 7.52 13.95
N LEU A 138 -0.14 6.34 14.57
CA LEU A 138 -1.21 5.77 15.39
C LEU A 138 -1.58 6.71 16.54
N LEU A 139 -0.61 7.34 17.19
CA LEU A 139 -0.87 8.29 18.27
C LEU A 139 -1.54 9.57 17.75
N VAL A 140 -1.06 10.15 16.65
CA VAL A 140 -1.61 11.39 16.08
C VAL A 140 -3.03 11.16 15.51
N PHE A 141 -3.17 10.19 14.62
CA PHE A 141 -4.45 9.87 13.98
C PHE A 141 -5.42 9.23 14.98
N GLY A 142 -4.95 8.33 15.84
CA GLY A 142 -5.77 7.68 16.86
C GLY A 142 -6.32 8.68 17.87
N SER A 143 -5.49 9.59 18.37
CA SER A 143 -5.96 10.69 19.24
C SER A 143 -6.97 11.59 18.53
N GLY A 144 -6.72 11.95 17.26
CA GLY A 144 -7.65 12.74 16.45
C GLY A 144 -9.00 12.07 16.22
N ILE A 145 -9.00 10.77 15.95
CA ILE A 145 -10.23 9.97 15.76
C ILE A 145 -10.98 9.84 17.07
N ILE A 146 -10.31 9.46 18.17
CA ILE A 146 -10.93 9.33 19.49
C ILE A 146 -11.53 10.66 19.93
N GLY A 147 -10.78 11.76 19.79
CA GLY A 147 -11.24 13.11 20.08
C GLY A 147 -12.43 13.52 19.22
N GLY A 148 -12.39 13.25 17.91
CA GLY A 148 -13.48 13.54 16.97
C GLY A 148 -14.76 12.76 17.26
N VAL A 149 -14.64 11.48 17.63
CA VAL A 149 -15.77 10.63 18.02
C VAL A 149 -16.38 11.13 19.33
N LEU A 150 -15.57 11.38 20.36
CA LEU A 150 -16.04 11.92 21.65
C LEU A 150 -16.75 13.26 21.48
N PHE A 151 -16.20 14.16 20.65
CA PHE A 151 -16.81 15.46 20.36
C PHE A 151 -18.13 15.33 19.60
N SER A 152 -18.22 14.39 18.66
CA SER A 152 -19.45 14.12 17.90
C SER A 152 -20.58 13.58 18.79
N ILE A 153 -20.24 12.72 19.76
CA ILE A 153 -21.19 12.20 20.76
C ILE A 153 -21.67 13.34 21.66
N LEU A 154 -20.77 14.22 22.12
CA LEU A 154 -21.08 15.30 23.05
C LEU A 154 -21.98 16.40 22.43
N THR A 155 -21.90 16.59 21.12
CA THR A 155 -22.65 17.63 20.38
C THR A 155 -23.91 17.10 19.66
N LEU A 156 -24.37 15.89 19.99
CA LEU A 156 -25.60 15.30 19.40
C LEU A 156 -25.60 15.30 17.86
N GLY A 157 -24.42 15.13 17.24
CA GLY A 157 -24.27 15.07 15.78
C GLY A 157 -24.00 16.40 15.06
N LEU A 158 -24.06 17.57 15.73
CA LEU A 158 -23.58 18.82 15.15
C LEU A 158 -22.05 18.83 14.95
N GLY A 159 -21.32 18.02 15.73
CA GLY A 159 -19.88 17.82 15.57
C GLY A 159 -19.45 17.19 14.24
N LEU A 160 -20.36 16.51 13.52
CA LEU A 160 -20.05 15.94 12.19
C LEU A 160 -19.69 17.01 11.16
N ILE A 161 -20.31 18.18 11.21
CA ILE A 161 -19.96 19.32 10.35
C ILE A 161 -18.55 19.82 10.65
N CYS A 162 -18.11 19.76 11.91
CA CYS A 162 -16.76 20.15 12.32
C CYS A 162 -15.72 19.03 12.08
N LEU A 163 -16.17 17.78 11.96
CA LEU A 163 -15.34 16.62 11.63
C LEU A 163 -14.89 16.64 10.16
N ILE A 164 -15.71 17.17 9.25
CA ILE A 164 -15.39 17.30 7.82
C ILE A 164 -14.11 18.14 7.58
N PRO A 165 -13.96 19.38 8.08
CA PRO A 165 -12.73 20.15 7.91
C PRO A 165 -11.54 19.50 8.63
N PHE A 166 -11.77 18.82 9.76
CA PHE A 166 -10.72 18.08 10.46
C PHE A 166 -10.19 16.90 9.64
N ILE A 167 -11.07 16.10 9.04
CA ILE A 167 -10.70 15.02 8.11
C ILE A 167 -10.01 15.59 6.87
N CYS A 168 -10.51 16.69 6.33
CA CYS A 168 -9.89 17.36 5.18
C CYS A 168 -8.45 17.83 5.46
N LEU A 169 -8.13 18.17 6.72
CA LEU A 169 -6.77 18.50 7.16
C LEU A 169 -5.91 17.25 7.42
N LEU A 170 -6.51 16.16 7.90
CA LEU A 170 -5.81 14.89 8.14
C LEU A 170 -5.31 14.24 6.84
N VAL A 171 -6.02 14.37 5.74
CA VAL A 171 -5.62 13.83 4.42
C VAL A 171 -4.25 14.37 3.96
N PRO A 172 -4.03 15.69 3.82
CA PRO A 172 -2.72 16.22 3.40
C PRO A 172 -1.63 15.93 4.43
N ILE A 173 -1.96 15.87 5.74
CA ILE A 173 -1.01 15.45 6.77
C ILE A 173 -0.59 13.99 6.56
N GLY A 174 -1.53 13.09 6.26
CA GLY A 174 -1.24 11.69 5.97
C GLY A 174 -0.36 11.52 4.73
N ILE A 175 -0.64 12.28 3.68
CA ILE A 175 0.20 12.31 2.47
C ILE A 175 1.62 12.83 2.81
N ALA A 176 1.72 13.92 3.58
CA ALA A 176 3.01 14.48 3.98
C ALA A 176 3.83 13.50 4.82
N ILE A 177 3.19 12.78 5.76
CA ILE A 177 3.85 11.73 6.55
C ILE A 177 4.33 10.60 5.64
N SER A 178 3.51 10.14 4.70
CA SER A 178 3.88 9.09 3.74
C SER A 178 5.10 9.49 2.91
N ILE A 179 5.11 10.73 2.39
CA ILE A 179 6.24 11.28 1.65
C ILE A 179 7.47 11.36 2.56
N TYR A 180 7.33 11.87 3.78
CA TYR A 180 8.43 11.97 4.75
C TYR A 180 9.05 10.61 5.11
N THR A 181 8.22 9.58 5.29
CA THR A 181 8.67 8.20 5.50
C THR A 181 9.52 7.72 4.33
N LEU A 182 9.03 7.94 3.11
CA LEU A 182 9.71 7.52 1.90
C LEU A 182 11.04 8.27 1.73
N LEU A 183 11.08 9.59 1.96
CA LEU A 183 12.32 10.37 1.96
C LEU A 183 13.31 9.87 3.03
N THR A 184 12.85 9.52 4.22
CA THR A 184 13.71 8.97 5.29
C THR A 184 14.34 7.64 4.86
N GLN A 185 13.57 6.76 4.22
CA GLN A 185 14.08 5.49 3.70
C GLN A 185 15.10 5.71 2.58
N ILE A 186 14.84 6.66 1.67
CA ILE A 186 15.80 7.01 0.62
C ILE A 186 17.08 7.59 1.23
N ALA A 187 16.97 8.53 2.17
CA ALA A 187 18.13 9.12 2.84
C ALA A 187 19.01 8.06 3.51
N LEU A 188 18.38 7.09 4.17
CA LEU A 188 19.09 6.00 4.84
C LEU A 188 19.87 5.11 3.86
N ILE A 189 19.28 4.79 2.71
CA ILE A 189 19.89 3.86 1.74
C ILE A 189 20.88 4.58 0.82
N VAL A 190 20.50 5.76 0.31
CA VAL A 190 21.30 6.51 -0.67
C VAL A 190 22.51 7.19 -0.05
N GLU A 191 22.38 7.73 1.17
CA GLU A 191 23.48 8.39 1.90
C GLU A 191 24.08 7.49 2.99
N GLU A 192 23.67 6.21 3.07
CA GLU A 192 24.13 5.22 4.06
C GLU A 192 24.06 5.70 5.53
N LEU A 193 23.10 6.57 5.84
CA LEU A 193 22.97 7.22 7.14
C LEU A 193 22.36 6.29 8.21
N ASP A 194 22.65 6.57 9.48
CA ASP A 194 21.89 5.96 10.59
C ASP A 194 20.49 6.53 10.73
N ILE A 195 19.60 5.78 11.39
CA ILE A 195 18.16 6.07 11.51
C ILE A 195 17.91 7.53 11.93
N GLY A 196 18.57 7.99 12.99
CA GLY A 196 18.40 9.37 13.49
C GLY A 196 18.92 10.44 12.53
N ALA A 197 20.01 10.16 11.81
CA ALA A 197 20.57 11.07 10.82
C ALA A 197 19.69 11.12 9.55
N ALA A 198 19.15 9.98 9.12
CA ALA A 198 18.21 9.87 8.01
C ALA A 198 16.94 10.69 8.25
N PHE A 199 16.38 10.67 9.46
CA PHE A 199 15.24 11.51 9.82
C PHE A 199 15.57 13.01 9.74
N ARG A 200 16.70 13.43 10.31
CA ARG A 200 17.13 14.83 10.26
C ARG A 200 17.34 15.29 8.82
N ARG A 201 17.95 14.43 8.00
CA ARG A 201 18.22 14.71 6.60
C ARG A 201 16.95 14.82 5.77
N ALA A 202 16.02 13.88 5.93
CA ALA A 202 14.71 13.93 5.29
C ALA A 202 13.93 15.18 5.70
N TRP A 203 14.00 15.59 6.98
CA TRP A 203 13.36 16.80 7.48
C TRP A 203 13.97 18.08 6.88
N GLU A 204 15.30 18.13 6.77
CA GLU A 204 16.00 19.24 6.14
C GLU A 204 15.60 19.41 4.68
N ILE A 205 15.54 18.30 3.92
CA ILE A 205 15.12 18.31 2.52
C ILE A 205 13.65 18.70 2.39
N PHE A 206 12.78 18.15 3.26
CA PHE A 206 11.36 18.49 3.30
C PHE A 206 11.12 19.98 3.52
N ARG A 207 11.86 20.61 4.44
CA ARG A 207 11.70 22.02 4.78
C ARG A 207 12.40 22.97 3.80
N SER A 208 13.50 22.55 3.19
CA SER A 208 14.26 23.39 2.25
C SER A 208 13.61 23.49 0.88
N ASN A 209 12.86 22.46 0.45
CA ASN A 209 12.27 22.41 -0.89
C ASN A 209 10.77 22.06 -0.88
N PRO A 210 9.92 22.78 -0.12
CA PRO A 210 8.51 22.43 0.02
C PRO A 210 7.77 22.52 -1.31
N GLY A 211 8.05 23.53 -2.14
CA GLY A 211 7.38 23.70 -3.44
C GLY A 211 7.66 22.54 -4.41
N GLN A 212 8.91 22.07 -4.47
CA GLN A 212 9.28 20.97 -5.37
C GLN A 212 8.75 19.62 -4.87
N ILE A 213 8.78 19.39 -3.55
CA ILE A 213 8.24 18.16 -2.95
C ILE A 213 6.72 18.11 -3.06
N ILE A 214 6.03 19.22 -2.84
CA ILE A 214 4.57 19.31 -3.02
C ILE A 214 4.21 19.12 -4.49
N LEU A 215 4.91 19.76 -5.43
CA LEU A 215 4.66 19.59 -6.86
C LEU A 215 4.86 18.13 -7.30
N MET A 216 5.96 17.51 -6.86
CA MET A 216 6.25 16.11 -7.15
C MET A 216 5.19 15.17 -6.56
N GLY A 217 4.84 15.39 -5.28
CA GLY A 217 3.80 14.63 -4.59
C GLY A 217 2.42 14.81 -5.22
N LEU A 218 2.09 16.00 -5.71
CA LEU A 218 0.84 16.27 -6.41
C LEU A 218 0.81 15.55 -7.76
N ILE A 219 1.89 15.60 -8.56
CA ILE A 219 1.93 14.93 -9.86
C ILE A 219 1.88 13.41 -9.70
N LEU A 220 2.68 12.84 -8.79
CA LEU A 220 2.65 11.40 -8.51
C LEU A 220 1.34 10.95 -7.85
N GLY A 221 0.75 11.80 -7.00
CA GLY A 221 -0.52 11.53 -6.35
C GLY A 221 -1.69 11.53 -7.34
N VAL A 222 -1.77 12.55 -8.20
CA VAL A 222 -2.80 12.64 -9.27
C VAL A 222 -2.57 11.56 -10.32
N GLY A 223 -1.33 11.37 -10.79
CA GLY A 223 -1.01 10.28 -11.71
C GLY A 223 -1.33 8.92 -11.11
N GLY A 224 -1.09 8.77 -9.81
CA GLY A 224 -1.44 7.59 -9.05
C GLY A 224 -2.94 7.33 -9.05
N PHE A 225 -3.72 8.36 -8.73
CA PHE A 225 -5.18 8.32 -8.73
C PHE A 225 -5.76 8.01 -10.12
N VAL A 226 -5.24 8.63 -11.17
CA VAL A 226 -5.70 8.41 -12.56
C VAL A 226 -5.45 6.95 -12.98
N VAL A 227 -4.25 6.42 -12.72
CA VAL A 227 -3.94 5.01 -13.02
C VAL A 227 -4.84 4.08 -12.20
N GLY A 228 -5.05 4.37 -10.91
CA GLY A 228 -5.97 3.64 -10.06
C GLY A 228 -7.40 3.62 -10.61
N LEU A 229 -7.89 4.76 -11.11
CA LEU A 229 -9.21 4.88 -11.73
C LEU A 229 -9.30 4.08 -13.04
N ILE A 230 -8.27 4.15 -13.88
CA ILE A 230 -8.18 3.36 -15.12
C ILE A 230 -8.23 1.85 -14.81
N LEU A 231 -7.53 1.39 -13.76
CA LEU A 231 -7.57 0.00 -13.31
C LEU A 231 -8.90 -0.37 -12.64
N ALA A 232 -9.60 0.60 -12.05
CA ALA A 232 -10.91 0.37 -11.45
C ALA A 232 -12.02 0.20 -12.49
N ILE A 233 -11.91 0.82 -13.68
CA ILE A 233 -12.95 0.76 -14.73
C ILE A 233 -13.27 -0.69 -15.14
N PRO A 234 -12.30 -1.53 -15.58
CA PRO A 234 -12.56 -2.93 -15.93
C PRO A 234 -13.14 -3.72 -14.76
N PHE A 235 -12.65 -3.45 -13.55
CA PHE A 235 -13.13 -4.10 -12.33
C PHE A 235 -14.62 -3.80 -12.08
N VAL A 236 -15.02 -2.53 -12.19
CA VAL A 236 -16.44 -2.13 -12.05
C VAL A 236 -17.29 -2.76 -13.15
N LEU A 237 -16.83 -2.77 -14.41
CA LEU A 237 -17.55 -3.39 -15.52
C LEU A 237 -17.76 -4.89 -15.32
N MET A 238 -16.76 -5.61 -14.79
CA MET A 238 -16.89 -7.03 -14.46
C MET A 238 -17.81 -7.27 -13.26
N ALA A 239 -17.94 -6.31 -12.33
CA ALA A 239 -18.84 -6.40 -11.19
C ALA A 239 -20.29 -6.04 -11.51
N LEU A 240 -20.56 -5.34 -12.63
CA LEU A 240 -21.92 -4.97 -13.07
C LEU A 240 -22.90 -6.13 -13.17
N PRO A 241 -22.59 -7.29 -13.82
CA PRO A 241 -23.54 -8.40 -13.91
C PRO A 241 -23.92 -8.96 -12.54
N PHE A 242 -23.00 -8.95 -11.57
CA PHE A 242 -23.29 -9.33 -10.19
C PHE A 242 -24.26 -8.34 -9.52
N VAL A 243 -24.00 -7.04 -9.63
CA VAL A 243 -24.87 -6.00 -9.04
C VAL A 243 -26.25 -6.01 -9.70
N ALA A 244 -26.32 -6.19 -11.03
CA ALA A 244 -27.57 -6.31 -11.76
C ALA A 244 -28.39 -7.55 -11.34
N GLY A 245 -27.73 -8.70 -11.14
CA GLY A 245 -28.37 -9.91 -10.62
C GLY A 245 -28.95 -9.74 -9.22
N LEU A 246 -28.23 -9.03 -8.34
CA LEU A 246 -28.71 -8.70 -6.98
C LEU A 246 -29.94 -7.76 -6.99
N VAL A 247 -29.97 -6.77 -7.88
CA VAL A 247 -31.08 -5.80 -7.97
C VAL A 247 -32.34 -6.43 -8.58
N MET A 248 -32.18 -7.36 -9.53
CA MET A 248 -33.30 -8.00 -10.21
C MET A 248 -33.95 -9.16 -9.44
N GLY A 249 -33.39 -9.58 -8.30
CA GLY A 249 -34.02 -10.55 -7.38
C GLY A 249 -34.32 -11.93 -7.99
N THR A 250 -33.56 -12.37 -8.98
CA THR A 250 -33.78 -13.65 -9.66
C THR A 250 -32.89 -14.74 -9.05
N ASP A 251 -33.49 -15.73 -8.39
CA ASP A 251 -32.77 -16.77 -7.64
C ASP A 251 -31.77 -17.58 -8.49
N THR A 252 -32.06 -17.77 -9.78
CA THR A 252 -31.22 -18.49 -10.73
C THR A 252 -30.09 -17.65 -11.33
N SER A 253 -30.17 -16.31 -11.28
CA SER A 253 -29.12 -15.43 -11.79
C SER A 253 -28.02 -15.15 -10.75
N SER A 254 -28.30 -15.44 -9.47
CA SER A 254 -27.37 -15.22 -8.36
C SER A 254 -26.12 -16.11 -8.46
N LEU A 255 -26.29 -17.41 -8.74
CA LEU A 255 -25.16 -18.36 -8.82
C LEU A 255 -24.38 -18.20 -10.13
N THR A 256 -25.04 -18.02 -11.27
CA THR A 256 -24.37 -17.80 -12.57
C THR A 256 -23.67 -16.44 -12.63
N GLY A 257 -24.28 -15.38 -12.05
CA GLY A 257 -23.66 -14.07 -11.95
C GLY A 257 -22.45 -14.05 -11.01
N LEU A 258 -22.52 -14.76 -9.88
CA LEU A 258 -21.42 -14.85 -8.91
C LEU A 258 -20.25 -15.65 -9.46
N THR A 259 -20.51 -16.79 -10.12
CA THR A 259 -19.45 -17.59 -10.75
C THR A 259 -18.74 -16.86 -11.89
N MET A 260 -19.48 -16.17 -12.77
CA MET A 260 -18.88 -15.37 -13.85
C MET A 260 -18.06 -14.20 -13.30
N THR A 261 -18.54 -13.55 -12.24
CA THR A 261 -17.83 -12.44 -11.59
C THR A 261 -16.59 -12.93 -10.85
N MET A 262 -16.65 -14.07 -10.16
CA MET A 262 -15.50 -14.67 -9.49
C MET A 262 -14.42 -15.11 -10.48
N ILE A 263 -14.79 -15.70 -11.62
CA ILE A 263 -13.84 -16.07 -12.68
C ILE A 263 -13.22 -14.82 -13.29
N GLY A 264 -14.02 -13.77 -13.55
CA GLY A 264 -13.53 -12.48 -14.06
C GLY A 264 -12.52 -11.83 -13.11
N ILE A 265 -12.83 -11.77 -11.81
CA ILE A 265 -11.93 -11.24 -10.78
C ILE A 265 -10.65 -12.06 -10.70
N LEU A 266 -10.75 -13.40 -10.71
CA LEU A 266 -9.58 -14.27 -10.61
C LEU A 266 -8.64 -14.11 -11.82
N LEU A 267 -9.18 -13.91 -13.02
CA LEU A 267 -8.41 -13.64 -14.23
C LEU A 267 -7.83 -12.21 -14.26
N TYR A 268 -8.51 -11.25 -13.64
CA TYR A 268 -8.06 -9.85 -13.58
C TYR A 268 -7.05 -9.59 -12.44
N LEU A 269 -7.03 -10.44 -11.42
CA LEU A 269 -6.15 -10.31 -10.25
C LEU A 269 -4.66 -10.23 -10.64
N PRO A 270 -4.10 -11.10 -11.52
CA PRO A 270 -2.71 -10.97 -11.96
C PRO A 270 -2.41 -9.61 -12.62
N VAL A 271 -3.37 -9.07 -13.39
CA VAL A 271 -3.23 -7.76 -14.03
C VAL A 271 -3.16 -6.64 -12.98
N LEU A 272 -4.05 -6.68 -11.98
CA LEU A 272 -4.02 -5.73 -10.86
C LEU A 272 -2.72 -5.80 -10.05
N LEU A 273 -2.23 -7.01 -9.78
CA LEU A 273 -0.98 -7.20 -9.05
C LEU A 273 0.22 -6.65 -9.83
N ILE A 274 0.33 -6.94 -11.13
CA ILE A 274 1.41 -6.46 -11.98
C ILE A 274 1.33 -4.94 -12.14
N ALA A 275 0.14 -4.39 -12.39
CA ALA A 275 -0.04 -2.96 -12.54
C ALA A 275 0.28 -2.20 -11.25
N GLY A 276 -0.18 -2.70 -10.09
CA GLY A 276 0.16 -2.15 -8.78
C GLY A 276 1.65 -2.23 -8.48
N ALA A 277 2.30 -3.33 -8.86
CA ALA A 277 3.74 -3.51 -8.72
C ALA A 277 4.55 -2.49 -9.54
N ILE A 278 4.23 -2.34 -10.83
CA ILE A 278 4.88 -1.38 -11.74
C ILE A 278 4.70 0.05 -11.20
N MET A 279 3.49 0.38 -10.79
CA MET A 279 3.14 1.69 -10.26
C MET A 279 3.94 1.99 -8.98
N ARG A 280 4.05 1.01 -8.07
CA ARG A 280 4.87 1.14 -6.86
C ARG A 280 6.35 1.34 -7.20
N THR A 281 6.89 0.55 -8.14
CA THR A 281 8.27 0.70 -8.61
C THR A 281 8.52 2.09 -9.19
N PHE A 282 7.61 2.58 -10.04
CA PHE A 282 7.74 3.89 -10.67
C PHE A 282 7.65 5.05 -9.67
N ILE A 283 6.70 5.01 -8.73
CA ILE A 283 6.54 6.04 -7.69
C ILE A 283 7.78 6.09 -6.82
N THR A 284 8.25 4.94 -6.29
CA THR A 284 9.45 4.87 -5.46
C THR A 284 10.67 5.37 -6.23
N GLY A 285 10.88 4.91 -7.47
CA GLY A 285 12.00 5.34 -8.31
C GLY A 285 12.00 6.83 -8.62
N SER A 286 10.84 7.39 -8.93
CA SER A 286 10.69 8.82 -9.21
C SER A 286 11.07 9.67 -8.00
N TRP A 287 10.68 9.25 -6.79
CA TRP A 287 11.10 9.89 -5.55
C TRP A 287 12.59 9.71 -5.26
N THR A 288 13.15 8.52 -5.50
CA THR A 288 14.60 8.26 -5.34
C THR A 288 15.44 9.17 -6.24
N LEU A 289 15.05 9.31 -7.51
CA LEU A 289 15.75 10.21 -8.44
C LEU A 289 15.57 11.69 -8.06
N THR A 290 14.36 12.09 -7.66
CA THR A 290 14.10 13.46 -7.20
C THR A 290 14.95 13.80 -5.97
N TYR A 291 15.03 12.89 -5.01
CA TYR A 291 15.87 13.05 -3.83
C TYR A 291 17.34 13.27 -4.19
N ARG A 292 17.87 12.49 -5.15
CA ARG A 292 19.25 12.63 -5.62
C ARG A 292 19.50 13.97 -6.30
N ASP A 293 18.58 14.43 -7.13
CA ASP A 293 18.68 15.73 -7.79
C ASP A 293 18.63 16.89 -6.79
N LEU A 294 17.77 16.80 -5.77
CA LEU A 294 17.69 17.78 -4.69
C LEU A 294 19.00 17.86 -3.88
N ILE A 295 19.67 16.74 -3.64
CA ILE A 295 20.97 16.73 -2.98
C ILE A 295 22.05 17.35 -3.86
N LYS A 296 22.12 16.94 -5.13
CA LYS A 296 23.12 17.49 -6.09
C LYS A 296 23.00 19.00 -6.21
N ALA A 297 21.77 19.52 -6.28
CA ALA A 297 21.50 20.96 -6.36
C ALA A 297 21.92 21.75 -5.11
N LYS A 298 22.05 21.09 -3.95
CA LYS A 298 22.50 21.71 -2.70
C LYS A 298 24.02 21.67 -2.53
N THR A 299 24.69 20.72 -3.16
CA THR A 299 26.16 20.58 -3.14
C THR A 299 26.88 21.34 -4.26
N ALA A 300 26.13 21.84 -5.25
CA ALA A 300 26.62 22.70 -6.33
C ALA A 300 26.47 24.17 -5.95
#